data_AF-A0A2I0JKY6-F1
#
_entry.id   AF-A0A2I0JKY6-F1
#
_cell.length_a   1.000
_cell.length_b   1.000
_cell.length_c   1.000
_cell.angle_alpha   90.00
_cell.angle_beta   90.00
_cell.angle_gamma   90.00
#
_symmetry.space_group_name_H-M   'P 1'
#
loop_
_entity.id
_entity.type
_entity.pdbx_description
1 polymer ?
#
loop_
_entity_poly.entity_id
_entity_poly.type
_entity_poly.pdbx_seq_one_letter_code
_entity_poly.pdbx_strand_id
1 'polypeptide(L)'
;MFVRFVDDCLTRFHGRMPRFRLSTNIDFAPLHVNRWLGVALDYHAQELRARILDYTDKLPYSIPRRVLSAEFIESLTLAGGIKIDGISSAHLPSLRSLHLSRSHIDNRMFQRLLTGCPLLEDLSVICLSPLSVIEVSNLDYLKRVAVVVSIRAPALAKFHISGIVHLKRDYSSLVVN
;
A
#
# COMPACT_ATOMS: atom_id res chain seq x y z
N MET A 1 -21.14 16.78 6.21
CA MET A 1 -20.21 17.91 5.98
C MET A 1 -18.96 17.47 5.20
N PHE A 2 -18.23 16.46 5.67
CA PHE A 2 -17.01 15.95 5.02
C PHE A 2 -17.23 15.43 3.59
N VAL A 3 -18.24 14.58 3.36
CA VAL A 3 -18.51 14.02 2.02
C VAL A 3 -18.77 15.10 0.97
N ARG A 4 -19.64 16.06 1.29
CA ARG A 4 -19.95 17.20 0.41
C ARG A 4 -18.72 18.04 0.14
N PHE A 5 -17.90 18.30 1.16
CA PHE A 5 -16.65 19.02 0.99
C PHE A 5 -15.71 18.33 -0.01
N VAL A 6 -15.53 17.01 0.10
CA VAL A 6 -14.67 16.27 -0.85
C VAL A 6 -15.26 16.27 -2.25
N ASP A 7 -16.58 16.06 -2.40
CA ASP A 7 -17.25 16.14 -3.69
C ASP A 7 -17.12 17.54 -4.33
N ASP A 8 -17.27 18.62 -3.54
CA ASP A 8 -17.10 20.00 -3.99
C ASP A 8 -15.65 20.30 -4.39
N CYS A 9 -14.66 19.77 -3.66
CA CYS A 9 -13.25 19.92 -4.03
C CYS A 9 -12.92 19.22 -5.35
N LEU A 10 -13.44 18.00 -5.54
CA LEU A 10 -13.20 17.22 -6.74
C LEU A 10 -13.90 17.79 -7.97
N THR A 11 -15.10 18.33 -7.80
CA THR A 11 -15.84 18.98 -8.90
C THR A 11 -15.21 20.29 -9.33
N ARG A 12 -14.54 21.02 -8.44
CA ARG A 12 -13.83 22.28 -8.78
C ARG A 12 -12.46 22.06 -9.40
N PHE A 13 -11.94 20.84 -9.36
CA PHE A 13 -10.63 20.52 -9.94
C PHE A 13 -10.77 20.32 -11.45
N HIS A 14 -10.06 21.12 -12.25
CA HIS A 14 -10.19 21.14 -13.72
C HIS A 14 -8.85 20.93 -14.45
N GLY A 15 -7.89 20.25 -13.81
CA GLY A 15 -6.55 20.03 -14.36
C GLY A 15 -5.99 18.66 -14.02
N ARG A 16 -4.69 18.46 -14.30
CA ARG A 16 -3.96 17.24 -13.91
C ARG A 16 -3.82 17.19 -12.40
N MET A 17 -4.22 16.10 -11.75
CA MET A 17 -4.11 15.95 -10.30
C MET A 17 -2.87 15.11 -9.98
N PRO A 18 -1.66 15.67 -9.84
CA PRO A 18 -0.45 14.86 -9.68
C PRO A 18 -0.45 14.06 -8.38
N ARG A 19 -1.16 14.54 -7.35
CA ARG A 19 -1.22 13.92 -6.03
C ARG A 19 -2.65 13.90 -5.51
N PHE A 20 -3.10 12.72 -5.08
CA PHE A 20 -4.36 12.55 -4.38
C PHE A 20 -4.12 11.89 -3.03
N ARG A 21 -4.59 12.54 -1.96
CA ARG A 21 -4.43 12.05 -0.58
C ARG A 21 -5.79 12.04 0.10
N LEU A 22 -6.25 10.84 0.43
CA LEU A 22 -7.49 10.61 1.15
C LEU A 22 -7.18 10.00 2.51
N SER A 23 -7.67 10.64 3.57
CA SER A 23 -7.73 10.05 4.90
C SER A 23 -9.18 10.13 5.36
N THR A 24 -9.81 8.97 5.55
CA THR A 24 -11.24 8.94 5.90
C THR A 24 -11.57 7.72 6.75
N ASN A 25 -12.69 7.80 7.45
CA ASN A 25 -13.29 6.65 8.12
C ASN A 25 -14.32 6.02 7.18
N ILE A 26 -14.18 4.72 6.92
CA ILE A 26 -15.05 3.99 6.02
C ILE A 26 -16.50 3.91 6.51
N ASP A 27 -16.72 3.97 7.82
CA ASP A 27 -18.03 3.86 8.46
C ASP A 27 -19.04 4.87 7.95
N PHE A 28 -18.57 6.01 7.46
CA PHE A 28 -19.46 7.10 7.06
C PHE A 28 -19.86 7.07 5.59
N ALA A 29 -19.09 6.42 4.69
CA ALA A 29 -19.31 6.61 3.24
C ALA A 29 -18.50 5.69 2.29
N PRO A 30 -18.66 4.35 2.30
CA PRO A 30 -17.84 3.44 1.47
C PRO A 30 -17.98 3.68 -0.04
N LEU A 31 -19.20 3.98 -0.51
CA LEU A 31 -19.45 4.30 -1.92
C LEU A 31 -18.75 5.58 -2.38
N HIS A 32 -18.61 6.56 -1.48
CA HIS A 32 -17.92 7.80 -1.81
C HIS A 32 -16.40 7.60 -1.90
N VAL A 33 -15.82 6.74 -1.06
CA VAL A 33 -14.38 6.38 -1.17
C VAL A 33 -14.07 5.82 -2.56
N ASN A 34 -14.89 4.88 -3.05
CA ASN A 34 -14.74 4.33 -4.41
C ASN A 34 -14.81 5.42 -5.48
N ARG A 35 -15.79 6.33 -5.35
CA ARG A 35 -15.96 7.46 -6.28
C ARG A 35 -14.75 8.38 -6.27
N TRP A 36 -14.25 8.78 -5.10
CA TRP A 36 -13.12 9.68 -4.97
C TRP A 36 -11.82 9.08 -5.52
N LEU A 37 -11.59 7.79 -5.25
CA LEU A 37 -10.48 7.05 -5.87
C LEU A 37 -10.66 6.96 -7.39
N GLY A 38 -11.89 6.72 -7.88
CA GLY A 38 -12.20 6.74 -9.31
C GLY A 38 -11.82 8.07 -9.96
N VAL A 39 -12.25 9.18 -9.37
CA VAL A 39 -11.89 10.53 -9.84
C VAL A 39 -10.38 10.72 -9.84
N ALA A 40 -9.67 10.24 -8.82
CA ALA A 40 -8.21 10.33 -8.77
C ALA A 40 -7.51 9.58 -9.90
N LEU A 41 -8.06 8.43 -10.28
CA LEU A 41 -7.57 7.66 -11.41
C LEU A 41 -7.89 8.34 -12.74
N ASP A 42 -9.09 8.90 -12.88
CA ASP A 42 -9.51 9.58 -14.10
C ASP A 42 -8.64 10.84 -14.36
N TYR A 43 -8.20 11.53 -13.31
CA TYR A 43 -7.24 12.64 -13.38
C TYR A 43 -5.76 12.22 -13.39
N HIS A 44 -5.46 10.93 -13.55
CA HIS A 44 -4.12 10.37 -13.68
C HIS A 44 -3.17 10.76 -12.52
N ALA A 45 -3.65 10.58 -11.28
CA ALA A 45 -2.84 10.84 -10.10
C ALA A 45 -1.63 9.90 -10.01
N GLN A 46 -0.42 10.48 -10.10
CA GLN A 46 0.84 9.76 -10.00
C GLN A 46 1.16 9.36 -8.56
N GLU A 47 0.80 10.20 -7.59
CA GLU A 47 0.86 9.88 -6.17
C GLU A 47 -0.55 9.64 -5.63
N LEU A 48 -0.81 8.43 -5.18
CA LEU A 48 -2.08 8.05 -4.56
C LEU A 48 -1.87 7.57 -3.13
N ARG A 49 -2.44 8.29 -2.17
CA ARG A 49 -2.46 7.89 -0.76
C ARG A 49 -3.87 7.70 -0.26
N ALA A 50 -4.21 6.47 0.10
CA ALA A 50 -5.47 6.13 0.74
C ALA A 50 -5.20 5.62 2.17
N ARG A 51 -5.65 6.38 3.17
CA ARG A 51 -5.67 6.00 4.58
C ARG A 51 -7.12 5.78 5.01
N ILE A 52 -7.51 4.53 5.15
CA ILE A 52 -8.86 4.12 5.50
C ILE A 52 -8.87 3.66 6.95
N LEU A 53 -9.49 4.47 7.81
CA LEU A 53 -9.67 4.16 9.21
C LEU A 53 -10.94 3.32 9.37
N ASP A 54 -10.86 2.29 10.19
CA ASP A 54 -12.01 1.50 10.62
C ASP A 54 -12.00 1.49 12.15
N TYR A 55 -13.08 1.95 12.75
CA TYR A 55 -13.26 2.01 14.20
C TYR A 55 -14.31 1.01 14.68
N THR A 56 -14.87 0.22 13.76
CA THR A 56 -15.82 -0.84 14.06
C THR A 56 -15.17 -2.17 13.68
N ASP A 57 -15.57 -3.28 14.31
CA ASP A 57 -15.07 -4.62 13.93
C ASP A 57 -15.70 -5.12 12.61
N LYS A 58 -15.87 -4.22 11.63
CA LYS A 58 -16.46 -4.51 10.32
C LYS A 58 -15.42 -5.14 9.38
N LEU A 59 -15.93 -5.59 8.23
CA LEU A 59 -15.09 -6.13 7.17
C LEU A 59 -14.16 -5.04 6.61
N PRO A 60 -12.88 -5.37 6.32
CA PRO A 60 -11.93 -4.42 5.77
C PRO A 60 -12.39 -3.90 4.41
N TYR A 61 -12.09 -2.64 4.12
CA TYR A 61 -12.42 -1.98 2.87
C TYR A 61 -11.64 -2.55 1.69
N SER A 62 -12.34 -3.11 0.71
CA SER A 62 -11.73 -3.57 -0.53
C SER A 62 -11.33 -2.40 -1.43
N ILE A 63 -10.03 -2.26 -1.68
CA ILE A 63 -9.53 -1.23 -2.60
C ILE A 63 -10.00 -1.52 -4.04
N PRO A 64 -10.42 -0.51 -4.83
CA PRO A 64 -10.82 -0.73 -6.22
C PRO A 64 -9.68 -1.32 -7.06
N ARG A 65 -9.97 -2.37 -7.84
CA ARG A 65 -8.97 -3.07 -8.68
C ARG A 65 -8.22 -2.13 -9.65
N ARG A 66 -8.88 -1.07 -10.12
CA ARG A 66 -8.26 -0.05 -10.98
C ARG A 66 -7.04 0.60 -10.34
N VAL A 67 -7.02 0.73 -9.00
CA VAL A 67 -5.86 1.27 -8.26
C VAL A 67 -4.63 0.39 -8.43
N LEU A 68 -4.81 -0.94 -8.51
CA LEU A 68 -3.72 -1.92 -8.63
C LEU A 68 -3.30 -2.18 -10.08
N SER A 69 -3.95 -1.55 -11.06
CA SER A 69 -3.68 -1.73 -12.50
C SER A 69 -3.42 -0.39 -13.21
N ALA A 70 -3.23 0.69 -12.45
CA ALA A 70 -3.05 2.03 -12.98
C ALA A 70 -1.59 2.25 -13.39
N GLU A 71 -1.34 2.27 -14.69
CA GLU A 71 0.01 2.33 -15.26
C GLU A 71 0.76 3.63 -15.00
N PHE A 72 0.06 4.69 -14.63
CA PHE A 72 0.63 6.02 -14.36
C PHE A 72 0.99 6.26 -12.89
N ILE A 73 0.61 5.37 -11.96
CA ILE A 73 0.91 5.55 -10.53
C ILE A 73 2.39 5.30 -10.30
N GLU A 74 3.08 6.30 -9.77
CA GLU A 74 4.50 6.26 -9.41
C GLU A 74 4.70 6.03 -7.90
N SER A 75 3.75 6.49 -7.08
CA SER A 75 3.77 6.32 -5.62
C SER A 75 2.41 5.93 -5.08
N LEU A 76 2.34 4.77 -4.43
CA LEU A 76 1.12 4.21 -3.85
C LEU A 76 1.28 4.00 -2.36
N THR A 77 0.36 4.57 -1.59
CA THR A 77 0.25 4.37 -0.15
C THR A 77 -1.14 3.86 0.21
N LEU A 78 -1.22 2.64 0.73
CA LEU A 78 -2.45 2.03 1.25
C LEU A 78 -2.28 1.78 2.74
N ALA A 79 -3.07 2.47 3.57
CA ALA A 79 -2.95 2.43 5.02
C ALA A 79 -4.29 2.20 5.74
N GLY A 80 -4.28 1.39 6.80
CA GLY A 80 -5.45 1.10 7.63
C GLY A 80 -6.17 -0.18 7.23
N GLY A 81 -7.47 -0.30 7.54
CA GLY A 81 -8.26 -1.53 7.36
C GLY A 81 -8.60 -1.82 5.89
N ILE A 82 -7.57 -2.00 5.07
CA ILE A 82 -7.68 -2.19 3.63
C ILE A 82 -7.46 -3.66 3.28
N LYS A 83 -8.37 -4.19 2.47
CA LYS A 83 -8.25 -5.47 1.79
C LYS A 83 -7.83 -5.25 0.35
N ILE A 84 -6.82 -5.99 -0.09
CA ILE A 84 -6.31 -5.93 -1.45
C ILE A 84 -6.94 -7.07 -2.25
N ASP A 85 -8.04 -6.78 -2.92
CA ASP A 85 -8.72 -7.73 -3.81
C ASP A 85 -8.19 -7.61 -5.25
N GLY A 86 -8.18 -8.72 -5.99
CA GLY A 86 -7.76 -8.72 -7.40
C GLY A 86 -6.24 -8.64 -7.61
N ILE A 87 -5.45 -9.06 -6.62
CA ILE A 87 -3.98 -9.10 -6.67
C ILE A 87 -3.42 -9.84 -7.89
N SER A 88 -4.17 -10.81 -8.43
CA SER A 88 -3.77 -11.60 -9.59
C SER A 88 -3.71 -10.80 -10.89
N SER A 89 -4.35 -9.63 -10.92
CA SER A 89 -4.31 -8.69 -12.05
C SER A 89 -3.56 -7.41 -11.69
N ALA A 90 -2.74 -7.41 -10.64
CA ALA A 90 -1.97 -6.24 -10.27
C ALA A 90 -0.86 -5.99 -11.30
N HIS A 91 -0.82 -4.79 -11.86
CA HIS A 91 0.15 -4.36 -12.85
C HIS A 91 0.34 -2.85 -12.75
N LEU A 92 1.46 -2.45 -12.15
CA LEU A 92 1.82 -1.07 -11.83
C LEU A 92 3.22 -0.77 -12.40
N PRO A 93 3.37 -0.73 -13.73
CA PRO A 93 4.67 -0.66 -14.40
C PRO A 93 5.49 0.58 -14.06
N SER A 94 4.84 1.70 -13.71
CA SER A 94 5.52 2.95 -13.34
C SER A 94 5.80 3.10 -11.84
N LEU A 95 5.38 2.14 -11.01
CA LEU A 95 5.44 2.28 -9.56
C LEU A 95 6.88 2.23 -9.05
N ARG A 96 7.30 3.31 -8.39
CA ARG A 96 8.62 3.46 -7.76
C ARG A 96 8.54 3.40 -6.25
N SER A 97 7.41 3.75 -5.65
CA SER A 97 7.24 3.74 -4.19
C SER A 97 5.96 3.03 -3.78
N LEU A 98 6.08 2.03 -2.91
CA LEU A 98 4.95 1.28 -2.36
C LEU A 98 5.00 1.30 -0.83
N HIS A 99 3.98 1.90 -0.21
CA HIS A 99 3.78 1.85 1.24
C HIS A 99 2.48 1.12 1.58
N LEU A 100 2.61 0.00 2.29
CA LEU A 100 1.49 -0.79 2.81
C LEU A 100 1.52 -0.73 4.34
N SER A 101 0.44 -0.28 4.95
CA SER A 101 0.33 -0.21 6.41
C SER A 101 -0.98 -0.76 6.89
N ARG A 102 -0.94 -1.74 7.80
CA ARG A 102 -2.13 -2.41 8.35
C ARG A 102 -2.99 -3.12 7.29
N SER A 103 -2.44 -3.40 6.12
CA SER A 103 -3.12 -4.11 5.04
C SER A 103 -3.22 -5.61 5.33
N HIS A 104 -4.37 -6.21 5.00
CA HIS A 104 -4.58 -7.65 5.04
C HIS A 104 -3.99 -8.29 3.78
N ILE A 105 -2.70 -8.63 3.82
CA ILE A 105 -1.96 -9.25 2.72
C ILE A 105 -1.15 -10.45 3.24
N ASP A 106 -1.24 -11.59 2.55
CA ASP A 106 -0.40 -12.77 2.84
C ASP A 106 0.85 -12.81 1.93
N ASN A 107 1.76 -13.75 2.17
CA ASN A 107 3.00 -13.86 1.39
C ASN A 107 2.73 -14.04 -0.11
N ARG A 108 1.73 -14.84 -0.51
CA ARG A 108 1.45 -15.13 -1.93
C ARG A 108 0.89 -13.90 -2.63
N MET A 109 0.00 -13.18 -1.98
CA MET A 109 -0.53 -11.92 -2.47
C MET A 109 0.59 -10.88 -2.57
N PHE A 110 1.47 -10.80 -1.57
CA PHE A 110 2.60 -9.87 -1.58
C PHE A 110 3.56 -10.15 -2.75
N GLN A 111 3.96 -11.41 -2.98
CA GLN A 111 4.79 -11.77 -4.14
C GLN A 111 4.15 -11.36 -5.46
N ARG A 112 2.85 -11.65 -5.65
CA ARG A 112 2.12 -11.26 -6.86
C ARG A 112 2.09 -9.74 -7.07
N LEU A 113 1.97 -8.97 -5.99
CA LEU A 113 2.02 -7.51 -6.08
C LEU A 113 3.39 -7.04 -6.57
N LEU A 114 4.47 -7.58 -5.99
CA LEU A 114 5.84 -7.20 -6.38
C LEU A 114 6.14 -7.54 -7.83
N THR A 115 5.66 -8.69 -8.34
CA THR A 115 5.83 -9.05 -9.76
C THR A 115 5.17 -8.06 -10.73
N GLY A 116 4.15 -7.32 -10.27
CA GLY A 116 3.49 -6.29 -11.05
C GLY A 116 4.18 -4.92 -11.00
N CYS A 117 5.25 -4.75 -10.23
CA CYS A 117 5.91 -3.45 -9.96
C CYS A 117 7.40 -3.48 -10.34
N PRO A 118 7.76 -3.60 -11.64
CA PRO A 118 9.15 -3.84 -12.07
C PRO A 118 10.13 -2.69 -11.80
N LEU A 119 9.64 -1.47 -11.60
CA LEU A 119 10.46 -0.26 -11.35
C LEU A 119 10.50 0.15 -9.87
N LEU A 120 10.12 -0.74 -8.95
CA LEU A 120 9.99 -0.41 -7.53
C LEU A 120 11.36 -0.05 -6.89
N GLU A 121 11.44 1.14 -6.31
CA GLU A 121 12.65 1.69 -5.66
C GLU A 121 12.53 1.75 -4.13
N ASP A 122 11.35 2.04 -3.60
CA ASP A 122 11.05 2.15 -2.17
C ASP A 122 9.89 1.23 -1.79
N LEU A 123 10.16 0.28 -0.90
CA LEU A 123 9.17 -0.63 -0.35
C LEU A 123 9.10 -0.48 1.17
N SER A 124 7.93 -0.14 1.67
CA SER A 124 7.66 -0.02 3.10
C SER A 124 6.40 -0.79 3.48
N VAL A 125 6.55 -1.76 4.38
CA VAL A 125 5.48 -2.65 4.79
C VAL A 125 5.39 -2.68 6.32
N ILE A 126 4.20 -2.35 6.83
CA ILE A 126 3.84 -2.43 8.25
C ILE A 126 2.68 -3.43 8.35
N CYS A 127 2.98 -4.67 8.68
CA CYS A 127 2.00 -5.75 8.70
C CYS A 127 1.40 -5.99 10.08
N LEU A 128 0.09 -6.20 10.12
CA LEU A 128 -0.64 -6.68 11.31
C LEU A 128 -0.82 -8.20 11.31
N SER A 129 -0.64 -8.84 10.16
CA SER A 129 -0.71 -10.29 9.99
C SER A 129 0.70 -10.90 9.98
N PRO A 130 0.87 -12.15 10.42
CA PRO A 130 2.16 -12.83 10.34
C PRO A 130 2.50 -13.07 8.86
N LEU A 131 3.34 -12.22 8.28
CA LEU A 131 4.11 -12.59 7.10
C LEU A 131 5.19 -13.56 7.58
N SER A 132 5.10 -14.82 7.18
CA SER A 132 6.05 -15.84 7.64
C SER A 132 7.41 -15.71 6.97
N VAL A 133 7.44 -15.23 5.72
CA VAL A 133 8.63 -15.03 4.91
C VAL A 133 8.37 -13.86 3.97
N ILE A 134 9.22 -12.84 4.04
CA ILE A 134 9.24 -11.74 3.07
C ILE A 134 10.40 -12.00 2.13
N GLU A 135 10.10 -12.64 1.00
CA GLU A 135 11.05 -12.75 -0.10
C GLU A 135 10.94 -11.50 -0.97
N VAL A 136 12.07 -10.88 -1.31
CA VAL A 136 12.09 -9.77 -2.26
C VAL A 136 13.13 -10.13 -3.31
N SER A 137 12.66 -10.46 -4.51
CA SER A 137 13.47 -10.97 -5.61
C SER A 137 13.16 -10.22 -6.89
N ASN A 138 14.12 -10.19 -7.84
CA ASN A 138 13.95 -9.60 -9.17
C ASN A 138 13.54 -8.10 -9.20
N LEU A 139 13.92 -7.32 -8.17
CA LEU A 139 13.75 -5.86 -8.13
C LEU A 139 15.09 -5.15 -8.25
N ASP A 140 15.64 -5.05 -9.47
CA ASP A 140 16.98 -4.49 -9.71
C ASP A 140 17.11 -2.99 -9.34
N TYR A 141 16.00 -2.28 -9.21
CA TYR A 141 15.96 -0.85 -8.87
C TYR A 141 15.71 -0.58 -7.38
N LEU A 142 15.52 -1.61 -6.56
CA LEU A 142 15.13 -1.45 -5.17
C LEU A 142 16.28 -0.87 -4.34
N LYS A 143 16.06 0.32 -3.78
CA LYS A 143 17.05 1.06 -2.98
C LYS A 143 16.79 0.94 -1.48
N ARG A 144 15.53 0.75 -1.09
CA ARG A 144 15.13 0.74 0.32
C ARG A 144 14.03 -0.28 0.58
N VAL A 145 14.23 -1.08 1.62
CA VAL A 145 13.23 -1.98 2.20
C VAL A 145 13.09 -1.64 3.67
N ALA A 146 11.86 -1.40 4.12
CA ALA A 146 11.54 -1.21 5.52
C ALA A 146 10.38 -2.13 5.92
N VAL A 147 10.64 -3.05 6.85
CA VAL A 147 9.65 -3.98 7.40
C VAL A 147 9.44 -3.67 8.88
N VAL A 148 8.19 -3.44 9.28
CA VAL A 148 7.83 -3.25 10.69
C VAL A 148 6.87 -4.37 11.10
N VAL A 149 7.28 -5.15 12.10
CA VAL A 149 6.49 -6.26 12.67
C VAL A 149 5.88 -5.80 14.00
N SER A 150 4.56 -5.92 14.14
CA SER A 150 3.87 -5.66 15.42
C SER A 150 3.45 -6.98 16.06
N ILE A 151 3.98 -7.27 17.25
CA ILE A 151 3.67 -8.50 17.98
C ILE A 151 2.81 -8.15 19.19
N ARG A 152 1.60 -8.71 19.25
CA ARG A 152 0.74 -8.66 20.44
C ARG A 152 0.65 -10.05 21.05
N ALA A 153 1.66 -10.38 21.86
CA ALA A 153 1.74 -11.67 22.53
C ALA A 153 2.23 -11.45 23.98
N PRO A 154 1.29 -11.25 24.94
CA PRO A 154 1.64 -10.94 26.33
C PRO A 154 2.40 -12.07 27.05
N ALA A 155 2.39 -13.29 26.50
CA ALA A 155 3.14 -14.44 27.01
C ALA A 155 4.36 -14.82 26.13
N LEU A 156 4.80 -13.95 25.22
CA LEU A 156 5.90 -14.27 24.29
C LEU A 156 7.23 -14.38 25.04
N ALA A 157 7.73 -15.60 25.19
CA ALA A 157 9.00 -15.84 25.86
C ALA A 157 10.23 -15.59 24.96
N LYS A 158 10.08 -15.77 23.64
CA LYS A 158 11.17 -15.63 22.67
C LYS A 158 10.64 -15.10 21.34
N PHE A 159 11.38 -14.19 20.73
CA PHE A 159 11.13 -13.67 19.39
C PHE A 159 12.40 -13.74 18.57
N HIS A 160 12.31 -14.21 17.33
CA HIS A 160 13.44 -14.34 16.42
C HIS A 160 13.05 -13.75 15.05
N ILE A 161 13.84 -12.79 14.58
CA ILE A 161 13.80 -12.31 13.19
C ILE A 161 15.09 -12.78 12.55
N SER A 162 14.97 -13.52 11.45
CA SER A 162 16.08 -13.81 10.54
C SER A 162 15.79 -13.18 9.19
N GLY A 163 16.86 -12.74 8.53
CA GLY A 163 16.80 -12.21 7.17
C GLY A 163 18.08 -12.60 6.44
N ILE A 164 17.95 -13.00 5.18
CA ILE A 164 19.08 -13.25 4.29
C ILE A 164 19.05 -12.14 3.25
N VAL A 165 20.14 -11.38 3.16
CA VAL A 165 20.28 -10.30 2.17
C VAL A 165 21.36 -10.68 1.18
N HIS A 166 20.97 -10.88 -0.07
CA HIS A 166 21.90 -11.09 -1.18
C HIS A 166 22.11 -9.74 -1.89
N LEU A 167 23.16 -8.99 -1.51
CA LEU A 167 23.52 -7.75 -2.19
C LEU A 167 24.43 -8.05 -3.40
N LYS A 168 24.18 -7.39 -4.54
CA LYS A 168 25.09 -7.43 -5.71
C LYS A 168 26.47 -6.77 -5.42
N ARG A 169 26.62 -6.01 -4.32
CA ARG A 169 27.87 -5.39 -3.85
C ARG A 169 27.93 -5.25 -2.32
N ASP A 170 29.12 -5.48 -1.76
CA ASP A 170 29.45 -5.46 -0.33
C ASP A 170 29.11 -4.14 0.37
N TYR A 171 27.97 -4.10 1.07
CA TYR A 171 27.73 -3.20 2.20
C TYR A 171 26.87 -3.93 3.23
N SER A 172 27.46 -4.91 3.91
CA SER A 172 26.85 -5.55 5.08
C SER A 172 27.06 -4.66 6.31
N SER A 173 26.13 -3.75 6.55
CA SER A 173 25.87 -3.23 7.89
C SER A 173 24.38 -2.97 8.05
N LEU A 174 23.68 -3.91 8.69
CA LEU A 174 22.35 -3.69 9.25
C LEU A 174 22.49 -2.76 10.46
N VAL A 175 22.17 -1.48 10.30
CA VAL A 175 21.96 -0.59 11.45
C VAL A 175 20.54 -0.83 11.95
N VAL A 176 20.43 -1.55 13.06
CA VAL A 176 19.20 -1.61 13.85
C VAL A 176 19.25 -0.41 14.80
N ASN A 177 18.46 0.63 14.50
CA ASN A 177 18.15 1.71 15.44
C ASN A 177 16.87 1.38 16.19
#